data_AF-A0A6A6Q2Q8-F1
#
_entry.id   AF-A0A6A6Q2Q8-F1
#
_cell.length_a   1.000
_cell.length_b   1.000
_cell.length_c   1.000
_cell.angle_alpha   90.00
_cell.angle_beta   90.00
_cell.angle_gamma   90.00
#
_symmetry.space_group_name_H-M   'P 1'
#
loop_
_entity.id
_entity.type
_entity.pdbx_description
1 polymer ?
#
loop_
_entity_poly.entity_id
_entity_poly.type
_entity_poly.pdbx_seq_one_letter_code
_entity_poly.pdbx_strand_id
1 'polypeptide(L)'
;AWLRLCFPPMYQPIHCMHSKLMLLFHPEKLRIAIPSANLLTFDWGETGVMENSVFIIDLPRLPDGGKAEADELPPFAQELLYFLRRQQLDRDVREGLLNFDFSATEGMMFVHTVGGSHFDDEAERTGLSGLAHAVRQLGLESQDGLQVDFAASSIGSLNDDFLKTVHAAARGEDMIARAETATTTTKPKADFFKPSTTTTPRPRTAAATQDIRDLLRIYFPTHNTVTASKAGSAGTICLNRKWFESEKFPRTCFRDYRSTRTGLLSHNKIL
;
A
#
# COMPACT_ATOMS: atom_id res chain seq x y z
N ALA A 1 -22.06 19.15 -20.62
CA ALA A 1 -20.92 18.79 -19.75
C ALA A 1 -19.83 18.21 -20.65
N TRP A 2 -18.57 18.57 -20.44
CA TRP A 2 -17.44 18.05 -21.21
C TRP A 2 -16.57 17.19 -20.30
N LEU A 3 -16.08 16.06 -20.81
CA LEU A 3 -15.18 15.18 -20.08
C LEU A 3 -13.73 15.72 -20.21
N ARG A 4 -13.04 15.90 -19.07
CA ARG A 4 -11.61 16.20 -19.03
C ARG A 4 -10.84 14.93 -18.72
N LEU A 5 -9.85 14.64 -19.54
CA LEU A 5 -8.96 13.50 -19.36
C LEU A 5 -7.63 13.98 -18.77
N CYS A 6 -7.18 13.33 -17.71
CA CYS A 6 -5.86 13.54 -17.11
C CYS A 6 -5.04 12.27 -17.33
N PHE A 7 -3.84 12.43 -17.89
CA PHE A 7 -2.90 11.34 -18.10
C PHE A 7 -1.76 11.50 -17.11
N PRO A 8 -1.72 10.71 -16.04
CA PRO A 8 -0.68 10.86 -15.03
C PRO A 8 0.70 10.55 -15.63
N PRO A 9 1.79 11.12 -15.10
CA PRO A 9 3.14 10.83 -15.56
C PRO A 9 3.48 9.33 -15.46
N MET A 10 3.81 8.72 -16.61
CA MET A 10 4.13 7.29 -16.73
C MET A 10 5.54 7.09 -17.34
N TYR A 11 6.50 7.92 -16.92
CA TYR A 11 7.90 7.78 -17.35
C TYR A 11 8.49 6.46 -16.83
N GLN A 12 9.45 5.87 -17.56
CA GLN A 12 10.15 4.67 -17.08
C GLN A 12 10.78 4.91 -15.70
N PRO A 13 10.72 3.95 -14.76
CA PRO A 13 10.25 2.57 -14.89
C PRO A 13 8.77 2.37 -14.45
N ILE A 14 7.91 3.38 -14.56
CA ILE A 14 6.51 3.28 -14.14
C ILE A 14 5.73 2.44 -15.16
N HIS A 15 5.12 1.35 -14.70
CA HIS A 15 4.43 0.40 -15.58
C HIS A 15 2.89 0.43 -15.45
N CYS A 16 2.35 1.03 -14.39
CA CYS A 16 0.91 1.03 -14.14
C CYS A 16 0.48 2.21 -13.27
N MET A 17 -0.64 2.86 -13.62
CA MET A 17 -1.43 3.66 -12.67
C MET A 17 -2.54 2.77 -12.12
N HIS A 18 -2.35 2.28 -10.89
CA HIS A 18 -3.25 1.30 -10.28
C HIS A 18 -4.22 1.90 -9.25
N SER A 19 -4.05 3.18 -8.91
CA SER A 19 -4.88 3.88 -7.94
C SER A 19 -6.33 3.98 -8.42
N LYS A 20 -7.26 3.81 -7.49
CA LYS A 20 -8.70 3.94 -7.73
C LYS A 20 -9.22 4.91 -6.68
N LEU A 21 -9.63 6.09 -7.13
CA LEU A 21 -10.03 7.20 -6.29
C LEU A 21 -11.16 7.94 -6.97
N MET A 22 -12.20 8.26 -6.22
CA MET A 22 -13.31 9.11 -6.64
C MET A 22 -13.39 10.30 -5.71
N LEU A 23 -13.34 11.50 -6.28
CA LEU A 23 -13.60 12.77 -5.59
C LEU A 23 -14.91 13.33 -6.15
N LEU A 24 -15.98 13.21 -5.36
CA LEU A 24 -17.33 13.56 -5.78
C LEU A 24 -17.76 14.85 -5.07
N PHE A 25 -17.67 15.96 -5.80
CA PHE A 25 -17.98 17.29 -5.31
C PHE A 25 -19.49 17.56 -5.40
N HIS A 26 -20.15 17.71 -4.26
CA HIS A 26 -21.55 18.10 -4.15
C HIS A 26 -21.71 19.53 -3.58
N PRO A 27 -22.91 20.13 -3.67
CA PRO A 27 -23.17 21.44 -3.07
C PRO A 27 -22.88 21.50 -1.57
N GLU A 28 -23.14 20.43 -0.82
CA GLU A 28 -23.02 20.43 0.65
C GLU A 28 -21.87 19.58 1.18
N LYS A 29 -21.25 18.75 0.34
CA LYS A 29 -20.21 17.80 0.76
C LYS A 29 -19.24 17.40 -0.35
N LEU A 30 -18.07 16.93 0.06
CA LEU A 30 -17.16 16.15 -0.75
C LEU A 30 -17.28 14.70 -0.30
N ARG A 31 -17.66 13.81 -1.21
CA ARG A 31 -17.53 12.37 -0.98
C ARG A 31 -16.21 11.89 -1.55
N ILE A 32 -15.36 11.34 -0.69
CA ILE A 32 -14.15 10.64 -1.08
C ILE A 32 -14.46 9.15 -1.04
N ALA A 33 -14.26 8.46 -2.16
CA ALA A 33 -14.37 7.00 -2.22
C ALA A 33 -13.09 6.38 -2.79
N ILE A 34 -12.56 5.38 -2.09
CA ILE A 34 -11.35 4.63 -2.47
C ILE A 34 -11.76 3.16 -2.64
N PRO A 35 -12.16 2.72 -3.86
CA PRO A 35 -12.53 1.35 -4.12
C PRO A 35 -11.32 0.46 -4.46
N SER A 36 -11.42 -0.85 -4.22
CA SER A 36 -10.48 -1.83 -4.79
C SER A 36 -10.82 -2.26 -6.22
N ALA A 37 -12.04 -1.95 -6.68
CA ALA A 37 -12.62 -2.27 -7.98
C ALA A 37 -12.13 -1.34 -9.11
N ASN A 38 -11.92 -1.88 -10.31
CA ASN A 38 -11.89 -1.07 -11.53
C ASN A 38 -13.31 -0.66 -11.93
N LEU A 39 -13.45 0.28 -12.88
CA LEU A 39 -14.76 0.69 -13.42
C LEU A 39 -15.28 -0.32 -14.47
N LEU A 40 -15.45 -1.58 -14.05
CA LEU A 40 -15.98 -2.68 -14.85
C LEU A 40 -17.10 -3.39 -14.08
N THR A 41 -18.18 -3.78 -14.75
CA THR A 41 -19.39 -4.35 -14.13
C THR A 41 -19.10 -5.55 -13.22
N PHE A 42 -18.20 -6.45 -13.63
CA PHE A 42 -17.84 -7.62 -12.83
C PHE A 42 -17.13 -7.27 -11.51
N ASP A 43 -16.32 -6.21 -11.49
CA ASP A 43 -15.58 -5.77 -10.28
C ASP A 43 -16.54 -5.16 -9.24
N TRP A 44 -17.65 -4.57 -9.69
CA TRP A 44 -18.72 -4.04 -8.83
C TRP A 44 -19.75 -5.08 -8.42
N GLY A 45 -19.50 -6.36 -8.73
CA GLY A 45 -20.33 -7.48 -8.29
C GLY A 45 -21.64 -7.65 -9.07
N GLU A 46 -21.86 -6.92 -10.17
CA GLU A 46 -23.07 -7.05 -10.99
C GLU A 46 -23.25 -8.47 -11.56
N THR A 47 -22.13 -9.17 -11.78
CA THR A 47 -22.13 -10.56 -12.24
C THR A 47 -22.18 -11.58 -11.10
N GLY A 48 -22.07 -11.14 -9.84
CA GLY A 48 -22.11 -12.02 -8.66
C GLY A 48 -20.89 -12.93 -8.48
N VAL A 49 -19.78 -12.68 -9.18
CA VAL A 49 -18.57 -13.53 -9.17
C VAL A 49 -17.40 -12.97 -8.35
N MET A 50 -17.38 -11.65 -8.13
CA MET A 50 -16.29 -10.94 -7.49
C MET A 50 -16.80 -10.05 -6.36
N GLU A 51 -16.02 -9.94 -5.29
CA GLU A 51 -16.17 -8.92 -4.27
C GLU A 51 -14.99 -7.95 -4.24
N ASN A 52 -15.32 -6.70 -3.90
CA ASN A 52 -14.41 -5.60 -3.70
C ASN A 52 -14.94 -4.76 -2.51
N SER A 53 -14.09 -3.91 -1.98
CA SER A 53 -14.39 -3.02 -0.86
C SER A 53 -14.24 -1.57 -1.30
N VAL A 54 -14.95 -0.68 -0.61
CA VAL A 54 -14.87 0.76 -0.83
C VAL A 54 -14.77 1.45 0.52
N PHE A 55 -13.68 2.17 0.77
CA PHE A 55 -13.64 3.18 1.83
C PHE A 55 -14.41 4.41 1.36
N ILE A 56 -15.32 4.93 2.18
CA ILE A 56 -16.14 6.10 1.86
C ILE A 56 -16.17 7.04 3.06
N ILE A 57 -15.91 8.32 2.81
CA ILE A 57 -16.12 9.39 3.79
C ILE A 57 -16.80 10.59 3.10
N ASP A 58 -17.78 11.17 3.80
CA ASP A 58 -18.45 12.40 3.40
C ASP A 58 -17.94 13.54 4.28
N LEU A 59 -17.37 14.57 3.66
CA LEU A 59 -16.79 15.74 4.33
C LEU A 59 -17.66 16.97 4.03
N PRO A 60 -18.13 17.72 5.03
CA PRO A 60 -19.03 18.83 4.81
C PRO A 60 -18.31 19.99 4.12
N ARG A 61 -19.05 20.76 3.32
CA ARG A 61 -18.54 22.02 2.76
C ARG A 61 -18.37 23.05 3.87
N LEU A 62 -17.32 23.85 3.81
CA LEU A 62 -17.11 24.98 4.70
C LEU A 62 -18.21 26.04 4.50
N PRO A 63 -18.69 26.69 5.59
CA PRO A 63 -19.72 27.70 5.51
C PRO A 63 -19.24 28.95 4.75
N ASP A 64 -20.20 29.72 4.22
CA ASP A 64 -20.01 31.05 3.62
C ASP A 64 -18.93 31.13 2.52
N GLY A 65 -18.67 30.02 1.82
CA GLY A 65 -17.63 29.96 0.79
C GLY A 65 -16.20 29.98 1.34
N GLY A 66 -16.04 29.66 2.62
CA GLY A 66 -14.74 29.52 3.28
C GLY A 66 -13.83 28.52 2.58
N LYS A 67 -12.53 28.74 2.72
CA LYS A 67 -11.49 27.84 2.23
C LYS A 67 -10.53 27.53 3.36
N ALA A 68 -10.17 26.26 3.50
CA ALA A 68 -9.09 25.82 4.36
C ALA A 68 -7.74 26.23 3.74
N GLU A 69 -6.81 26.61 4.60
CA GLU A 69 -5.42 26.79 4.22
C GLU A 69 -4.73 25.43 4.09
N ALA A 70 -3.99 25.22 3.01
CA ALA A 70 -3.46 23.90 2.66
C ALA A 70 -2.50 23.34 3.73
N ASP A 71 -1.77 24.21 4.43
CA ASP A 71 -0.79 23.85 5.46
C ASP A 71 -1.45 23.57 6.83
N GLU A 72 -2.71 23.98 7.02
CA GLU A 72 -3.48 23.74 8.24
C GLU A 72 -4.38 22.51 8.14
N LEU A 73 -4.44 21.88 6.97
CA LEU A 73 -5.23 20.67 6.75
C LEU A 73 -4.70 19.48 7.56
N PRO A 74 -5.58 18.55 7.99
CA PRO A 74 -5.14 17.30 8.60
C PRO A 74 -4.20 16.49 7.69
N PRO A 75 -3.29 15.66 8.25
CA PRO A 75 -2.30 14.91 7.49
C PRO A 75 -2.86 14.09 6.32
N PHE A 76 -4.02 13.44 6.50
CA PHE A 76 -4.75 12.74 5.43
C PHE A 76 -4.95 13.63 4.19
N ALA A 77 -5.43 14.85 4.39
CA ALA A 77 -5.77 15.78 3.33
C ALA A 77 -4.51 16.37 2.66
N GLN A 78 -3.46 16.61 3.44
CA GLN A 78 -2.16 17.04 2.92
C GLN A 78 -1.54 15.99 1.99
N GLU A 79 -1.58 14.71 2.38
CA GLU A 79 -1.11 13.59 1.56
C GLU A 79 -1.98 13.37 0.32
N LEU A 80 -3.31 13.51 0.45
CA LEU A 80 -4.20 13.48 -0.70
C LEU A 80 -3.85 14.60 -1.70
N LEU A 81 -3.71 15.86 -1.26
CA LEU A 81 -3.33 16.97 -2.12
C LEU A 81 -1.95 16.76 -2.77
N TYR A 82 -0.98 16.21 -2.03
CA TYR A 82 0.31 15.82 -2.60
C TYR A 82 0.12 14.78 -3.72
N PHE A 83 -0.62 13.70 -3.46
CA PHE A 83 -0.89 12.67 -4.46
C PHE A 83 -1.55 13.25 -5.71
N LEU A 84 -2.59 14.09 -5.58
CA LEU A 84 -3.27 14.72 -6.72
C LEU A 84 -2.34 15.64 -7.52
N ARG A 85 -1.43 16.38 -6.85
CA ARG A 85 -0.38 17.17 -7.53
C ARG A 85 0.54 16.28 -8.34
N ARG A 86 0.96 15.14 -7.79
CA ARG A 86 1.84 14.19 -8.50
C ARG A 86 1.15 13.47 -9.67
N GLN A 87 -0.16 13.30 -9.62
CA GLN A 87 -0.95 12.83 -10.78
C GLN A 87 -1.15 13.92 -11.85
N GLN A 88 -0.70 15.15 -11.62
CA GLN A 88 -0.93 16.32 -12.49
C GLN A 88 -2.42 16.59 -12.73
N LEU A 89 -3.25 16.36 -11.71
CA LEU A 89 -4.65 16.77 -11.75
C LEU A 89 -4.76 18.29 -11.77
N ASP A 90 -5.74 18.74 -12.54
CA ASP A 90 -5.95 20.14 -12.80
C ASP A 90 -6.17 20.96 -11.52
N ARG A 91 -5.76 22.22 -11.58
CA ARG A 91 -5.72 23.12 -10.43
C ARG A 91 -7.08 23.27 -9.75
N ASP A 92 -8.14 23.36 -10.52
CA ASP A 92 -9.51 23.53 -10.02
C ASP A 92 -9.98 22.31 -9.22
N VAL A 93 -9.58 21.10 -9.60
CA VAL A 93 -9.85 19.89 -8.80
C VAL A 93 -9.12 19.99 -7.46
N ARG A 94 -7.82 20.33 -7.47
CA ARG A 94 -6.99 20.41 -6.25
C ARG A 94 -7.46 21.51 -5.29
N GLU A 95 -7.70 22.71 -5.80
CA GLU A 95 -8.24 23.82 -5.00
C GLU A 95 -9.70 23.57 -4.59
N GLY A 96 -10.41 22.73 -5.33
CA GLY A 96 -11.74 22.25 -5.00
C GLY A 96 -11.80 21.60 -3.62
N LEU A 97 -10.78 20.83 -3.22
CA LEU A 97 -10.72 20.18 -1.90
C LEU A 97 -10.73 21.20 -0.77
N LEU A 98 -10.10 22.37 -0.96
CA LEU A 98 -9.97 23.37 0.10
C LEU A 98 -11.32 23.98 0.54
N ASN A 99 -12.41 23.73 -0.19
CA ASN A 99 -13.74 24.21 0.20
C ASN A 99 -14.44 23.30 1.23
N PHE A 100 -13.79 22.24 1.72
CA PHE A 100 -14.41 21.24 2.60
C PHE A 100 -13.63 21.10 3.91
N ASP A 101 -14.35 20.76 4.98
CA ASP A 101 -13.79 20.50 6.29
C ASP A 101 -13.27 19.05 6.37
N PHE A 102 -11.97 18.90 6.63
CA PHE A 102 -11.29 17.62 6.74
C PHE A 102 -11.11 17.14 8.19
N SER A 103 -11.67 17.83 9.20
CA SER A 103 -11.54 17.48 10.63
C SER A 103 -11.88 16.02 10.93
N ALA A 104 -12.86 15.43 10.23
CA ALA A 104 -13.21 14.01 10.35
C ALA A 104 -12.09 13.01 9.94
N THR A 105 -10.98 13.51 9.37
CA THR A 105 -9.81 12.72 8.95
C THR A 105 -8.61 12.86 9.87
N GLU A 106 -8.72 13.57 11.00
CA GLU A 106 -7.61 13.79 11.94
C GLU A 106 -6.95 12.48 12.44
N GLY A 107 -7.75 11.44 12.67
CA GLY A 107 -7.26 10.11 13.07
C GLY A 107 -6.93 9.18 11.90
N MET A 108 -6.76 9.69 10.68
CA MET A 108 -6.54 8.90 9.47
C MET A 108 -5.31 9.37 8.71
N MET A 109 -4.72 8.47 7.93
CA MET A 109 -3.63 8.79 7.00
C MET A 109 -3.98 8.31 5.59
N PHE A 110 -3.60 9.11 4.58
CA PHE A 110 -3.76 8.75 3.18
C PHE A 110 -2.45 8.16 2.66
N VAL A 111 -2.34 6.83 2.67
CA VAL A 111 -1.14 6.12 2.17
C VAL A 111 -1.27 5.92 0.66
N HIS A 112 -0.26 6.35 -0.09
CA HIS A 112 -0.24 6.29 -1.55
C HIS A 112 1.10 5.82 -2.11
N THR A 113 1.13 5.49 -3.39
CA THR A 113 2.36 5.24 -4.14
C THR A 113 2.38 6.12 -5.38
N VAL A 114 3.39 6.97 -5.49
CA VAL A 114 3.69 7.76 -6.69
C VAL A 114 4.84 7.08 -7.42
N GLY A 115 4.68 6.86 -8.73
CA GLY A 115 5.73 6.25 -9.54
C GLY A 115 6.94 7.17 -9.73
N GLY A 116 8.11 6.56 -9.93
CA GLY A 116 9.37 7.26 -10.18
C GLY A 116 10.35 7.18 -9.00
N SER A 117 11.47 7.90 -9.14
CA SER A 117 12.45 8.06 -8.07
C SER A 117 12.09 9.28 -7.23
N HIS A 118 12.18 9.13 -5.91
CA HIS A 118 11.90 10.19 -4.93
C HIS A 118 13.13 10.38 -4.05
N PHE A 119 13.41 11.63 -3.70
CA PHE A 119 14.60 12.03 -2.94
C PHE A 119 14.19 12.93 -1.79
N ASP A 120 15.08 13.08 -0.82
CA ASP A 120 14.91 13.96 0.35
C ASP A 120 13.55 13.70 1.03
N ASP A 121 12.85 14.77 1.43
CA ASP A 121 11.56 14.69 2.11
C ASP A 121 10.50 13.93 1.30
N GLU A 122 10.58 13.90 -0.05
CA GLU A 122 9.63 13.14 -0.87
C GLU A 122 9.80 11.62 -0.72
N ALA A 123 11.01 11.15 -0.38
CA ALA A 123 11.28 9.73 -0.19
C ALA A 123 10.55 9.14 1.01
N GLU A 124 10.17 9.95 2.00
CA GLU A 124 9.41 9.52 3.16
C GLU A 124 7.89 9.43 2.90
N ARG A 125 7.37 10.10 1.88
CA ARG A 125 5.91 10.32 1.73
C ARG A 125 5.16 9.19 1.04
N THR A 126 5.85 8.30 0.35
CA THR A 126 5.19 7.38 -0.58
C THR A 126 5.69 5.94 -0.47
N GLY A 127 4.87 4.99 -0.91
CA GLY A 127 5.20 3.56 -0.84
C GLY A 127 5.36 3.06 0.60
N LEU A 128 6.32 2.17 0.83
CA LEU A 128 6.57 1.60 2.17
C LEU A 128 7.11 2.63 3.16
N SER A 129 7.88 3.61 2.70
CA SER A 129 8.29 4.75 3.55
C SER A 129 7.08 5.57 3.98
N GLY A 130 6.15 5.85 3.05
CA GLY A 130 4.89 6.55 3.34
C GLY A 130 4.00 5.80 4.32
N LEU A 131 3.94 4.47 4.23
CA LEU A 131 3.26 3.63 5.22
C LEU A 131 3.90 3.77 6.60
N ALA A 132 5.23 3.66 6.68
CA ALA A 132 5.94 3.76 7.95
C ALA A 132 5.77 5.15 8.58
N HIS A 133 5.88 6.20 7.77
CA HIS A 133 5.59 7.57 8.17
C HIS A 133 4.16 7.72 8.70
N ALA A 134 3.16 7.17 8.00
CA ALA A 134 1.77 7.20 8.45
C ALA A 134 1.56 6.51 9.81
N VAL A 135 2.19 5.35 10.03
CA VAL A 135 2.12 4.64 11.32
C VAL A 135 2.71 5.50 12.45
N ARG A 136 3.85 6.16 12.21
CA ARG A 136 4.47 7.09 13.18
C ARG A 136 3.60 8.31 13.46
N GLN A 137 3.04 8.94 12.42
CA GLN A 137 2.16 10.11 12.57
C GLN A 137 0.91 9.81 13.39
N LEU A 138 0.39 8.58 13.30
CA LEU A 138 -0.76 8.14 14.09
C LEU A 138 -0.38 7.66 15.51
N GLY A 139 0.92 7.61 15.85
CA GLY A 139 1.39 7.08 17.13
C GLY A 139 1.10 5.58 17.31
N LEU A 140 1.11 4.82 16.20
CA LEU A 140 0.76 3.40 16.14
C LEU A 140 2.00 2.49 16.04
N GLU A 141 3.18 3.02 16.32
CA GLU A 141 4.41 2.23 16.26
C GLU A 141 4.33 1.00 17.17
N SER A 142 4.80 -0.12 16.65
CA SER A 142 4.82 -1.38 17.39
C SER A 142 6.22 -1.95 17.46
N GLN A 143 6.51 -2.61 18.58
CA GLN A 143 7.77 -3.31 18.78
C GLN A 143 7.72 -4.69 18.10
N ASP A 144 8.61 -5.61 18.50
CA ASP A 144 8.64 -6.97 17.96
C ASP A 144 7.30 -7.71 18.13
N GLY A 145 6.98 -8.57 17.16
CA GLY A 145 5.80 -9.45 17.22
C GLY A 145 4.54 -8.97 16.51
N LEU A 146 4.56 -7.84 15.79
CA LEU A 146 3.42 -7.43 14.95
C LEU A 146 3.08 -8.54 13.94
N GLN A 147 1.83 -9.02 13.99
CA GLN A 147 1.28 -9.96 13.03
C GLN A 147 0.61 -9.17 11.91
N VAL A 148 0.97 -9.49 10.66
CA VAL A 148 0.48 -8.78 9.48
C VAL A 148 -0.26 -9.77 8.57
N ASP A 149 -1.51 -9.46 8.26
CA ASP A 149 -2.41 -10.27 7.46
C ASP A 149 -2.74 -9.52 6.16
N PHE A 150 -2.20 -9.98 5.03
CA PHE A 150 -2.33 -9.30 3.74
C PHE A 150 -3.21 -10.08 2.78
N ALA A 151 -4.38 -9.54 2.44
CA ALA A 151 -5.22 -10.02 1.35
C ALA A 151 -4.82 -9.32 0.05
N ALA A 152 -4.57 -10.09 -1.02
CA ALA A 152 -4.21 -9.51 -2.31
C ALA A 152 -4.74 -10.34 -3.48
N SER A 153 -5.06 -9.63 -4.57
CA SER A 153 -5.49 -10.24 -5.83
C SER A 153 -4.40 -10.26 -6.90
N SER A 154 -3.21 -9.71 -6.62
CA SER A 154 -2.06 -9.78 -7.53
C SER A 154 -0.79 -9.85 -6.71
N ILE A 155 0.06 -10.84 -7.00
CA ILE A 155 1.27 -11.11 -6.23
C ILE A 155 2.48 -11.05 -7.16
N GLY A 156 3.42 -10.16 -6.80
CA GLY A 156 4.72 -10.02 -7.46
C GLY A 156 5.72 -11.12 -7.07
N SER A 157 6.97 -10.96 -7.50
CA SER A 157 8.07 -11.83 -7.06
C SER A 157 8.46 -11.51 -5.60
N LEU A 158 7.88 -12.22 -4.64
CA LEU A 158 8.16 -12.05 -3.21
C LEU A 158 9.40 -12.82 -2.75
N ASN A 159 10.07 -12.30 -1.73
CA ASN A 159 11.12 -12.97 -0.97
C ASN A 159 11.13 -12.45 0.48
N ASP A 160 11.89 -13.12 1.35
CA ASP A 160 11.91 -12.80 2.79
C ASP A 160 12.43 -11.38 3.08
N ASP A 161 13.33 -10.84 2.26
CA ASP A 161 13.84 -9.48 2.45
C ASP A 161 12.76 -8.43 2.15
N PHE A 162 11.96 -8.66 1.11
CA PHE A 162 10.80 -7.82 0.83
C PHE A 162 9.75 -7.94 1.95
N LEU A 163 9.48 -9.14 2.47
CA LEU A 163 8.57 -9.32 3.61
C LEU A 163 9.05 -8.57 4.85
N LYS A 164 10.36 -8.60 5.14
CA LYS A 164 10.95 -7.82 6.25
C LYS A 164 10.78 -6.32 6.06
N THR A 165 10.88 -5.81 4.83
CA THR A 165 10.65 -4.39 4.55
C THR A 165 9.19 -4.00 4.73
N VAL A 166 8.25 -4.82 4.25
CA VAL A 166 6.80 -4.59 4.48
C VAL A 166 6.48 -4.60 5.97
N HIS A 167 7.01 -5.57 6.72
CA HIS A 167 6.83 -5.67 8.17
C HIS A 167 7.40 -4.46 8.91
N ALA A 168 8.63 -4.07 8.58
CA ALA A 168 9.26 -2.89 9.16
C ALA A 168 8.43 -1.61 8.90
N ALA A 169 7.91 -1.44 7.68
CA ALA A 169 7.02 -0.33 7.37
C ALA A 169 5.71 -0.38 8.15
N ALA A 170 5.07 -1.55 8.28
CA ALA A 170 3.86 -1.72 9.07
C ALA A 170 4.06 -1.45 10.58
N ARG A 171 5.30 -1.58 11.07
CA ARG A 171 5.68 -1.22 12.45
C ARG A 171 5.96 0.27 12.65
N GLY A 172 6.08 1.05 11.58
CA GLY A 172 6.49 2.44 11.66
C GLY A 172 7.99 2.64 11.83
N GLU A 173 8.84 1.68 11.42
CA GLU A 173 10.29 1.89 11.44
C GLU A 173 10.70 3.01 10.47
N ASP A 174 11.77 3.74 10.79
CA ASP A 174 12.33 4.73 9.88
C ASP A 174 13.00 4.04 8.68
N MET A 175 12.34 4.10 7.51
CA MET A 175 12.80 3.40 6.30
C MET A 175 14.07 3.99 5.70
N ILE A 176 14.33 5.29 5.90
CA ILE A 176 15.55 5.95 5.40
C ILE A 176 16.74 5.54 6.26
N ALA A 177 16.62 5.68 7.59
CA ALA A 177 17.68 5.25 8.51
C ALA A 177 17.98 3.74 8.38
N ARG A 178 16.93 2.93 8.13
CA ARG A 178 17.08 1.50 7.84
C ARG A 178 17.87 1.24 6.54
N ALA A 179 17.65 2.03 5.49
CA ALA A 179 18.41 1.91 4.25
C ALA A 179 19.88 2.33 4.44
N GLU A 180 20.16 3.40 5.19
CA GLU A 180 21.52 3.87 5.48
C GLU A 180 22.34 2.86 6.31
N THR A 181 21.71 2.20 7.29
CA THR A 181 22.35 1.15 8.08
C THR A 181 22.63 -0.11 7.24
N ALA A 182 21.77 -0.43 6.28
CA ALA A 182 22.01 -1.53 5.34
C ALA A 182 23.19 -1.25 4.39
N THR A 183 23.32 -0.03 3.88
CA THR A 183 24.42 0.34 2.97
C THR A 183 25.79 0.42 3.67
N THR A 184 25.83 0.89 4.92
CA THR A 184 27.06 0.94 5.72
C THR A 184 27.55 -0.43 6.18
N THR A 185 26.65 -1.41 6.34
CA THR A 185 27.00 -2.80 6.69
C THR A 185 27.44 -3.63 5.48
N THR A 186 27.05 -3.26 4.26
CA THR A 186 27.65 -3.78 3.02
C THR A 186 29.01 -3.16 2.75
N LYS A 187 30.04 -3.51 3.55
CA LYS A 187 31.42 -3.26 3.13
C LYS A 187 31.67 -3.98 1.78
N PRO A 188 32.31 -3.35 0.78
CA PRO A 188 32.73 -4.06 -0.41
C PRO A 188 33.56 -5.28 0.01
N LYS A 189 33.32 -6.44 -0.61
CA LYS A 189 34.10 -7.68 -0.39
C LYS A 189 35.54 -7.47 -0.86
N ALA A 190 36.35 -6.75 -0.08
CA ALA A 190 37.77 -6.52 -0.35
C ALA A 190 38.68 -7.59 0.29
N ASP A 191 38.14 -8.45 1.16
CA ASP A 191 38.93 -9.48 1.87
C ASP A 191 38.60 -10.91 1.38
N PHE A 192 38.66 -11.15 0.07
CA PHE A 192 38.47 -12.50 -0.49
C PHE A 192 39.68 -13.43 -0.27
N PHE A 193 40.82 -12.91 0.21
CA PHE A 193 42.08 -13.66 0.36
C PHE A 193 42.70 -13.66 1.77
N LYS A 194 42.00 -13.22 2.82
CA LYS A 194 42.52 -13.31 4.19
C LYS A 194 41.90 -14.48 4.96
N PRO A 195 42.71 -15.43 5.47
CA PRO A 195 42.22 -16.42 6.42
C PRO A 195 41.73 -15.70 7.68
N SER A 196 40.48 -15.96 8.06
CA SER A 196 39.86 -15.36 9.25
C SER A 196 40.42 -16.02 10.52
N THR A 197 41.19 -15.26 11.29
CA THR A 197 41.59 -15.61 12.67
C THR A 197 41.29 -14.44 13.60
N THR A 198 40.02 -14.14 13.86
CA THR A 198 39.66 -13.39 15.08
C THR A 198 38.18 -13.60 15.44
N THR A 199 37.94 -14.50 16.38
CA THR A 199 36.65 -14.69 17.03
C THR A 199 36.55 -13.70 18.18
N THR A 200 36.02 -12.50 17.93
CA THR A 200 35.52 -11.63 19.00
C THR A 200 34.00 -11.84 19.10
N PRO A 201 33.45 -12.30 20.25
CA PRO A 201 32.02 -12.48 20.39
C PRO A 201 31.34 -11.11 20.47
N ARG A 202 30.50 -10.80 19.49
CA ARG A 202 29.51 -9.73 19.60
C ARG A 202 28.54 -10.09 20.73
N PRO A 203 28.17 -9.17 21.65
CA PRO A 203 27.17 -9.49 22.65
C PRO A 203 25.85 -9.82 21.95
N ARG A 204 25.43 -11.08 22.06
CA ARG A 204 24.13 -11.58 21.64
C ARG A 204 23.11 -11.13 22.68
N THR A 205 22.38 -10.06 22.43
CA THR A 205 21.04 -9.93 23.01
C THR A 205 20.17 -11.02 22.37
N ALA A 206 20.03 -12.13 23.08
CA ALA A 206 19.32 -13.33 22.65
C ALA A 206 17.79 -13.17 22.80
N ALA A 207 17.20 -12.20 22.10
CA ALA A 207 15.83 -12.39 21.65
C ALA A 207 15.92 -13.24 20.37
N ALA A 208 15.31 -14.43 20.37
CA ALA A 208 15.20 -15.19 19.14
C ALA A 208 14.46 -14.32 18.12
N THR A 209 15.17 -13.80 17.12
CA THR A 209 14.56 -13.04 16.03
C THR A 209 13.50 -13.94 15.40
N GLN A 210 12.22 -13.61 15.59
CA GLN A 210 11.11 -14.37 15.04
C GLN A 210 11.29 -14.46 13.51
N ASP A 211 11.00 -15.64 12.95
CA ASP A 211 11.03 -15.80 11.50
C ASP A 211 9.97 -14.88 10.89
N ILE A 212 10.36 -14.09 9.89
CA ILE A 212 9.46 -13.19 9.18
C ILE A 212 8.25 -13.93 8.60
N ARG A 213 8.43 -15.20 8.23
CA ARG A 213 7.36 -16.04 7.69
C ARG A 213 6.29 -16.43 8.72
N ASP A 214 6.61 -16.33 10.01
CA ASP A 214 5.67 -16.55 11.12
C ASP A 214 4.91 -15.26 11.52
N LEU A 215 5.36 -14.10 11.00
CA LEU A 215 4.77 -12.79 11.27
C LEU A 215 3.85 -12.30 10.15
N LEU A 216 3.87 -12.95 8.98
CA LEU A 216 3.08 -12.55 7.82
C LEU A 216 2.20 -13.70 7.32
N ARG A 217 0.92 -13.40 7.10
CA ARG A 217 -0.04 -14.26 6.41
C ARG A 217 -0.50 -13.59 5.14
N ILE A 218 -0.43 -14.29 4.00
CA ILE A 218 -0.85 -13.77 2.70
C ILE A 218 -2.06 -14.57 2.23
N TYR A 219 -3.22 -13.93 2.10
CA TYR A 219 -4.44 -14.55 1.61
C TYR A 219 -4.51 -14.42 0.10
N PHE A 220 -4.43 -15.57 -0.59
CA PHE A 220 -4.58 -15.69 -2.04
C PHE A 220 -5.34 -16.99 -2.35
N PRO A 221 -6.31 -17.00 -3.29
CA PRO A 221 -7.16 -18.16 -3.49
C PRO A 221 -6.36 -19.32 -4.12
N THR A 222 -6.61 -20.53 -3.62
CA THR A 222 -6.08 -21.75 -4.23
C THR A 222 -6.76 -22.06 -5.56
N HIS A 223 -6.14 -22.92 -6.36
CA HIS A 223 -6.76 -23.45 -7.58
C HIS A 223 -8.16 -24.03 -7.31
N ASN A 224 -8.33 -24.80 -6.24
CA ASN A 224 -9.62 -25.41 -5.88
C ASN A 224 -10.67 -24.37 -5.51
N THR A 225 -10.28 -23.31 -4.77
CA THR A 225 -11.18 -22.19 -4.46
C THR A 225 -11.62 -21.46 -5.72
N VAL A 226 -10.71 -21.25 -6.67
CA VAL A 226 -11.04 -20.63 -7.96
C VAL A 226 -11.98 -21.49 -8.79
N THR A 227 -11.68 -22.78 -8.97
CA THR A 227 -12.50 -23.66 -9.82
C THR A 227 -13.86 -23.98 -9.22
N ALA A 228 -13.98 -24.00 -7.88
CA ALA A 228 -15.26 -24.16 -7.19
C ALA A 228 -16.06 -22.86 -7.05
N SER A 229 -15.49 -21.70 -7.40
CA SER A 229 -16.20 -20.42 -7.37
C SER A 229 -17.21 -20.29 -8.51
N LYS A 230 -18.12 -19.33 -8.38
CA LYS A 230 -19.07 -18.96 -9.46
C LYS A 230 -18.36 -18.40 -10.69
N ALA A 231 -17.15 -17.88 -10.54
CA ALA A 231 -16.33 -17.40 -11.65
C ALA A 231 -15.77 -18.56 -12.49
N GLY A 232 -15.51 -19.72 -11.87
CA GLY A 232 -14.85 -20.88 -12.47
C GLY A 232 -13.39 -20.65 -12.93
N SER A 233 -12.89 -19.41 -12.85
CA SER A 233 -11.57 -18.99 -13.32
C SER A 233 -11.09 -17.76 -12.56
N ALA A 234 -9.77 -17.54 -12.55
CA ALA A 234 -9.14 -16.50 -11.72
C ALA A 234 -9.23 -15.09 -12.32
N GLY A 235 -9.36 -14.96 -13.65
CA GLY A 235 -9.48 -13.68 -14.34
C GLY A 235 -8.33 -12.71 -13.99
N THR A 236 -8.66 -11.65 -13.25
CA THR A 236 -7.74 -10.59 -12.80
C THR A 236 -6.94 -10.96 -11.54
N ILE A 237 -7.13 -12.16 -10.99
CA ILE A 237 -6.39 -12.66 -9.84
C ILE A 237 -5.11 -13.35 -10.31
N CYS A 238 -3.96 -12.71 -10.09
CA CYS A 238 -2.72 -13.03 -10.80
C CYS A 238 -1.56 -13.38 -9.86
N LEU A 239 -0.92 -14.52 -10.12
CA LEU A 239 0.38 -14.91 -9.55
C LEU A 239 1.14 -15.71 -10.61
N ASN A 240 2.33 -15.24 -10.98
CA ASN A 240 3.13 -15.92 -11.98
C ASN A 240 3.72 -17.23 -11.41
N ARG A 241 3.52 -18.35 -12.12
CA ARG A 241 4.08 -19.66 -11.77
C ARG A 241 5.58 -19.60 -11.50
N LYS A 242 6.36 -18.91 -12.33
CA LYS A 242 7.82 -18.78 -12.17
C LYS A 242 8.20 -18.17 -10.83
N TRP A 243 7.44 -17.18 -10.36
CA TRP A 243 7.68 -16.57 -9.05
C TRP A 243 7.32 -17.53 -7.94
N PHE A 244 6.12 -18.10 -7.99
CA PHE A 244 5.65 -19.06 -7.00
C PHE A 244 6.57 -20.27 -6.88
N GLU A 245 7.11 -20.77 -8.00
CA GLU A 245 8.00 -21.93 -8.06
C GLU A 245 9.46 -21.62 -7.71
N SER A 246 9.85 -20.35 -7.55
CA SER A 246 11.22 -20.00 -7.15
C SER A 246 11.51 -20.45 -5.71
N GLU A 247 12.77 -20.82 -5.43
CA GLU A 247 13.20 -21.32 -4.12
C GLU A 247 12.99 -20.29 -3.00
N LYS A 248 13.23 -19.02 -3.30
CA LYS A 248 13.12 -17.91 -2.34
C LYS A 248 11.68 -17.46 -2.07
N PHE A 249 10.70 -17.96 -2.82
CA PHE A 249 9.31 -17.53 -2.68
C PHE A 249 8.72 -18.04 -1.36
N PRO A 250 8.11 -17.17 -0.53
CA PRO A 250 7.67 -17.50 0.83
C PRO A 250 6.32 -18.23 0.84
N ARG A 251 6.25 -19.41 0.22
CA ARG A 251 5.01 -20.21 0.08
C ARG A 251 4.34 -20.51 1.41
N THR A 252 5.11 -20.66 2.48
CA THR A 252 4.61 -20.98 3.82
C THR A 252 3.78 -19.84 4.45
N CYS A 253 3.89 -18.61 3.94
CA CYS A 253 3.05 -17.49 4.36
C CYS A 253 1.63 -17.55 3.78
N PHE A 254 1.39 -18.33 2.72
CA PHE A 254 0.14 -18.29 1.99
C PHE A 254 -0.99 -19.04 2.72
N ARG A 255 -2.18 -18.47 2.68
CA ARG A 255 -3.43 -19.03 3.17
C ARG A 255 -4.48 -18.94 2.08
N ASP A 256 -5.34 -19.94 1.99
CA ASP A 256 -6.41 -19.96 1.00
C ASP A 256 -7.41 -18.83 1.28
N TYR A 257 -7.58 -17.92 0.32
CA TYR A 257 -8.50 -16.79 0.47
C TYR A 257 -9.92 -17.18 0.06
N ARG A 258 -10.74 -17.51 1.06
CA ARG A 258 -12.15 -17.88 0.86
C ARG A 258 -13.05 -16.75 1.33
N SER A 259 -13.85 -16.22 0.42
CA SER A 259 -14.90 -15.26 0.78
C SER A 259 -15.92 -15.90 1.72
N THR A 260 -16.42 -15.11 2.68
CA THR A 260 -17.60 -15.49 3.48
C THR A 260 -18.88 -15.48 2.63
N ARG A 261 -18.87 -14.79 1.47
CA ARG A 261 -19.95 -14.80 0.49
C ARG A 261 -19.75 -16.00 -0.44
N THR A 262 -20.63 -16.98 -0.31
CA THR A 262 -20.49 -18.29 -0.97
C THR A 262 -20.27 -18.16 -2.48
N GLY A 263 -19.12 -18.70 -2.93
CA GLY A 263 -18.75 -18.82 -4.33
C GLY A 263 -18.19 -17.54 -4.97
N LEU A 264 -18.00 -16.46 -4.22
CA LEU A 264 -17.33 -15.25 -4.73
C LEU A 264 -15.82 -15.36 -4.54
N LEU A 265 -15.09 -14.81 -5.51
CA LEU A 265 -13.66 -14.50 -5.38
C LEU A 265 -13.50 -13.06 -4.90
N SER A 266 -12.35 -12.73 -4.33
CA SER A 266 -12.05 -11.39 -3.81
C SER A 266 -10.95 -10.72 -4.63
N HIS A 267 -11.21 -9.48 -5.03
CA HIS A 267 -10.23 -8.61 -5.68
C HIS A 267 -9.72 -7.50 -4.73
N ASN A 268 -9.92 -7.70 -3.43
CA ASN A 268 -9.45 -6.77 -2.39
C ASN A 268 -7.92 -6.73 -2.25
N LYS A 269 -7.42 -5.61 -1.73
CA LYS A 269 -6.05 -5.41 -1.27
C LYS A 269 -6.13 -4.77 0.10
N ILE A 270 -5.89 -5.55 1.14
CA ILE A 270 -6.04 -5.14 2.54
C ILE A 270 -4.83 -5.66 3.29
N LEU A 271 -4.14 -4.76 3.99
CA LEU A 271 -2.99 -5.03 4.85
C LEU A 271 -3.40 -4.75 6.30
#